data_AF-A0A3M2MDH5-F1
#
_entry.id   AF-A0A3M2MDH5-F1
#
_cell.length_a   1.000
_cell.length_b   1.000
_cell.length_c   1.000
_cell.angle_alpha   90.00
_cell.angle_beta   90.00
_cell.angle_gamma   90.00
#
_symmetry.space_group_name_H-M   'P 1'
#
loop_
_entity.id
_entity.type
_entity.pdbx_description
1 polymer ?
#
loop_
_entity_poly.entity_id
_entity_poly.type
_entity_poly.pdbx_seq_one_letter_code
_entity_poly.pdbx_strand_id
1 'polypeptide(L)'
;MKVAAPDAGCRQVDGLTGRRYTARNGVFEMSQRDGRALVAEGGFLPSLSGSTSVTTGYRCEVCQFGSFFRRCSRCGGDCEREA
;
A
#
# COMPACT_ATOMS: atom_id res chain seq x y z
N MET A 1 -11.57 -4.65 11.91
CA MET A 1 -11.50 -4.59 10.44
C MET A 1 -10.23 -3.86 10.05
N LYS A 2 -9.65 -4.18 8.89
CA LYS A 2 -8.47 -3.51 8.38
C LYS A 2 -8.89 -2.39 7.45
N VAL A 3 -8.34 -1.20 7.62
CA VAL A 3 -8.58 -0.02 6.76
C VAL A 3 -7.23 0.57 6.41
N ALA A 4 -6.98 0.80 5.14
CA ALA A 4 -5.77 1.47 4.70
C ALA A 4 -5.86 2.96 5.04
N ALA A 5 -4.71 3.54 5.37
CA ALA A 5 -4.64 4.96 5.67
C ALA A 5 -5.04 5.79 4.43
N PRO A 6 -5.79 6.89 4.61
CA PRO A 6 -6.20 7.75 3.50
C PRO A 6 -4.99 8.41 2.80
N ASP A 7 -3.87 8.56 3.51
CA ASP A 7 -2.60 9.05 3.00
C ASP A 7 -1.42 8.26 3.59
N ALA A 8 -0.32 8.15 2.83
CA ALA A 8 0.88 7.41 3.23
C ALA A 8 1.61 8.02 4.44
N GLY A 9 1.46 9.32 4.69
CA GLY A 9 1.99 10.03 5.86
C GLY A 9 1.12 9.87 7.11
N CYS A 10 -0.11 9.40 6.99
CA CYS A 10 -1.03 9.25 8.11
C CYS A 10 -0.65 8.04 8.97
N ARG A 11 -0.04 8.30 10.14
CA ARG A 11 0.40 7.25 11.07
C ARG A 11 -0.59 6.96 12.20
N GLN A 12 -1.43 7.93 12.54
CA GLN A 12 -2.39 7.83 13.64
C GLN A 12 -3.70 8.49 13.28
N VAL A 13 -4.80 7.88 13.74
CA VAL A 13 -6.15 8.43 13.64
C VAL A 13 -6.88 8.22 14.96
N ASP A 14 -7.69 9.20 15.34
CA ASP A 14 -8.59 9.07 16.49
C ASP A 14 -9.96 8.58 15.98
N GLY A 15 -10.45 7.49 16.57
CA GLY A 15 -11.76 6.94 16.27
C GLY A 15 -12.90 7.77 16.88
N LEU A 16 -14.14 7.47 16.50
CA LEU A 16 -15.32 8.23 16.94
C LEU A 16 -15.55 8.18 18.45
N THR A 17 -14.97 7.18 19.12
CA THR A 17 -15.04 6.99 20.58
C THR A 17 -13.85 7.61 21.33
N GLY A 18 -12.96 8.32 20.63
CA GLY A 18 -11.72 8.87 21.20
C GLY A 18 -10.58 7.85 21.32
N ARG A 19 -10.78 6.61 20.86
CA ARG A 19 -9.71 5.61 20.81
C ARG A 19 -8.72 5.95 19.69
N ARG A 20 -7.43 6.07 20.03
CA ARG A 20 -6.36 6.25 19.05
C ARG A 20 -5.93 4.94 18.41
N TYR A 21 -5.83 4.95 17.09
CA TYR A 21 -5.33 3.84 16.27
C TYR A 21 -4.01 4.25 15.61
N THR A 22 -3.05 3.34 15.59
CA THR A 22 -1.76 3.54 14.92
C THR A 22 -1.66 2.60 13.72
N ALA A 23 -1.30 3.14 12.57
CA ALA A 23 -1.12 2.35 11.36
C ALA A 23 0.12 1.45 11.49
N ARG A 24 -0.03 0.19 11.09
CA ARG A 24 1.11 -0.72 10.85
C ARG A 24 1.18 -0.97 9.35
N ASN A 25 2.29 -0.59 8.73
CA ASN A 25 2.50 -0.70 7.28
C ASN A 25 1.39 -0.02 6.45
N GLY A 26 0.95 1.18 6.88
CA GLY A 26 -0.12 1.92 6.19
C GLY A 26 -1.53 1.36 6.39
N VAL A 27 -1.72 0.40 7.30
CA VAL A 27 -3.02 -0.20 7.60
C VAL A 27 -3.37 -0.03 9.07
N PHE A 28 -4.58 0.44 9.34
CA PHE A 28 -5.18 0.50 10.66
C PHE A 28 -5.98 -0.76 10.96
N GLU A 29 -5.82 -1.29 12.16
CA GLU A 29 -6.68 -2.34 12.70
C GLU A 29 -7.71 -1.71 13.64
N MET A 30 -8.94 -1.57 13.15
CA MET A 30 -9.99 -0.76 13.78
C MET A 30 -11.20 -1.59 14.20
N SER A 31 -12.07 -1.01 15.03
CA SER A 31 -13.42 -1.54 15.23
C SER A 31 -14.23 -1.47 13.91
N GLN A 32 -15.31 -2.24 13.78
CA GLN A 32 -16.18 -2.12 12.60
C GLN A 32 -16.81 -0.73 12.46
N ARG A 33 -17.15 -0.10 13.58
CA ARG A 33 -17.79 1.24 13.59
C ARG A 33 -16.82 2.31 13.11
N ASP A 34 -15.63 2.36 13.71
CA ASP A 34 -14.63 3.38 13.38
C ASP A 34 -14.05 3.18 11.99
N GLY A 35 -13.86 1.92 11.57
CA GLY A 35 -13.38 1.62 10.23
C GLY A 35 -14.37 2.02 9.13
N ARG A 36 -15.68 1.84 9.34
CA ARG A 36 -16.71 2.34 8.41
C ARG A 36 -16.73 3.86 8.31
N ALA A 37 -16.56 4.55 9.45
CA ALA A 37 -16.48 6.00 9.47
C ALA A 37 -15.25 6.49 8.70
N LEU A 38 -14.08 5.88 8.92
CA LEU A 38 -12.86 6.24 8.20
C LEU A 38 -12.99 6.01 6.69
N VAL A 39 -13.68 4.93 6.28
CA VAL A 39 -13.95 4.68 4.85
C VAL A 39 -14.90 5.71 4.25
N ALA A 40 -15.90 6.18 5.00
CA ALA A 40 -16.79 7.25 4.55
C ALA A 40 -16.05 8.58 4.33
N GLU A 41 -15.00 8.85 5.11
CA GLU A 41 -14.13 10.03 5.01
C GLU A 41 -12.98 9.87 3.99
N GLY A 42 -12.99 8.81 3.16
CA GLY A 42 -12.01 8.60 2.09
C GLY A 42 -10.91 7.58 2.40
N GLY A 43 -10.95 6.93 3.56
CA GLY A 43 -10.18 5.69 3.79
C GLY A 43 -10.67 4.57 2.87
N PHE A 44 -9.85 3.55 2.64
CA PHE A 44 -10.23 2.45 1.76
C PHE A 44 -9.98 1.09 2.40
N LEU A 45 -10.81 0.12 2.01
CA LEU A 45 -10.60 -1.26 2.40
C LEU A 45 -9.35 -1.79 1.66
N PRO A 46 -8.36 -2.33 2.37
CA PRO A 46 -7.22 -2.95 1.71
C PRO A 46 -7.74 -4.13 0.89
N SER A 47 -7.47 -4.12 -0.41
CA SER A 47 -7.75 -5.26 -1.29
C SER A 47 -6.88 -6.46 -0.90
N LEU A 48 -7.23 -7.68 -1.37
CA LEU A 48 -6.53 -8.94 -1.05
C LEU A 48 -5.01 -8.91 -1.26
N SER A 49 -4.49 -7.94 -2.02
CA SER A 49 -3.06 -7.66 -2.21
C SER A 49 -2.37 -6.94 -1.04
N GLY A 50 -3.07 -6.64 0.06
CA GLY A 50 -2.50 -5.96 1.23
C GLY A 50 -2.07 -4.52 0.94
N SER A 51 -1.34 -3.90 1.87
CA SER A 51 -0.58 -2.68 1.54
C SER A 51 0.43 -3.09 0.47
N THR A 52 0.23 -2.65 -0.78
CA THR A 52 1.24 -2.83 -1.82
C THR A 52 2.48 -2.10 -1.35
N SER A 53 3.42 -2.87 -0.80
CA SER A 53 4.77 -2.41 -0.55
C SER A 53 5.24 -1.80 -1.85
N VAL A 54 5.63 -0.52 -1.80
CA VAL A 54 6.32 0.20 -2.88
C VAL A 54 7.72 -0.39 -3.11
N THR A 55 7.95 -1.67 -2.78
CA THR A 55 9.09 -2.45 -3.27
C THR A 55 8.85 -2.67 -4.75
N THR A 56 9.14 -1.61 -5.45
CA THR A 56 9.21 -1.44 -6.87
C THR A 56 10.04 -2.56 -7.46
N GLY A 57 9.40 -3.27 -8.38
CA GLY A 57 10.11 -4.13 -9.31
C GLY A 57 11.07 -3.29 -10.15
N TYR A 58 11.77 -3.98 -11.03
CA TYR A 58 12.55 -3.36 -12.07
C TYR A 58 11.77 -3.38 -13.37
N ARG A 59 11.80 -2.30 -14.15
CA ARG A 59 11.25 -2.29 -15.50
C ARG A 59 12.39 -2.36 -16.51
N CYS A 60 12.29 -3.32 -17.44
CA CYS A 60 13.27 -3.46 -18.50
C CYS A 60 13.19 -2.27 -19.46
N GLU A 61 14.30 -1.55 -19.67
CA GLU A 61 14.34 -0.40 -20.56
C GLU A 61 14.09 -0.80 -22.03
N VAL A 62 14.50 -2.01 -22.41
CA VAL A 62 14.44 -2.50 -23.79
C VAL A 62 13.03 -2.98 -24.16
N CYS A 63 12.41 -3.82 -23.33
CA CYS A 63 11.15 -4.49 -23.66
C CYS A 63 9.98 -4.12 -22.74
N GLN A 64 10.19 -3.19 -21.80
CA GLN A 64 9.18 -2.67 -20.86
C GLN A 64 8.52 -3.73 -19.96
N PHE A 65 9.10 -4.93 -19.91
CA PHE A 65 8.65 -6.01 -19.05
C PHE A 65 8.96 -5.71 -17.58
N GLY A 66 7.98 -5.95 -16.70
CA GLY A 66 8.16 -5.88 -15.25
C GLY A 66 8.92 -7.10 -14.75
N SER A 67 10.08 -6.86 -14.14
CA SER A 67 11.00 -7.85 -13.61
C SER A 67 11.16 -7.65 -12.10
N PHE A 68 11.49 -8.71 -11.37
CA PHE A 68 11.91 -8.59 -9.96
C PHE A 68 13.43 -8.49 -9.81
N PHE A 69 14.18 -8.63 -10.92
CA PHE A 69 15.64 -8.62 -10.97
C PHE A 69 16.17 -7.56 -11.93
N ARG A 70 17.42 -7.12 -11.73
CA ARG A 70 18.13 -6.15 -12.60
C ARG A 70 18.31 -6.62 -14.04
N ARG A 71 18.23 -7.93 -14.29
CA ARG A 71 18.34 -8.50 -15.64
C ARG A 71 17.01 -9.06 -16.09
N CYS A 72 16.56 -8.66 -17.27
CA CYS A 72 15.27 -9.03 -17.82
C CYS A 72 15.25 -10.53 -18.18
N SER A 73 14.33 -11.28 -17.59
CA SER A 73 14.12 -12.69 -17.92
C SER A 73 13.57 -12.92 -19.34
N ARG A 74 13.04 -11.88 -19.98
CA ARG A 74 12.42 -11.97 -21.31
C ARG A 74 13.40 -11.66 -22.45
N CYS A 75 14.20 -10.60 -22.33
CA CYS A 75 15.09 -10.15 -23.40
C CYS A 75 16.57 -10.11 -23.01
N GLY A 76 16.91 -10.38 -21.74
CA GLY A 76 18.28 -10.38 -21.25
C GLY A 76 18.93 -9.00 -21.06
N GLY A 77 18.22 -7.91 -21.38
CA GLY A 77 18.66 -6.53 -21.15
C GLY A 77 18.58 -6.12 -19.67
N ASP A 78 19.12 -4.94 -19.36
CA ASP A 78 19.08 -4.38 -18.02
C ASP A 78 17.69 -3.77 -17.70
N CYS A 79 17.36 -3.78 -16.42
CA CYS A 79 16.13 -3.25 -15.88
C CYS A 79 16.45 -2.22 -14.79
N GLU A 80 15.78 -1.07 -14.84
CA GLU A 80 15.89 -0.02 -13.83
C GLU A 80 14.81 -0.21 -12.76
N ARG A 81 15.15 0.16 -11.51
CA ARG A 81 14.22 0.07 -10.40
C ARG A 81 13.13 1.13 -10.59
N GLU A 82 11.87 0.71 -10.60
CA GLU A 82 10.75 1.66 -10.60
C GLU A 82 10.81 2.48 -9.29
N ALA A 83 10.43 3.76 -9.31
CA ALA A 83 10.49 4.63 -8.13
C ALA A 83 9.13 4.74 -7.46
#